data_AF-A0A2S0LCN2-F1
#
_entry.id   AF-A0A2S0LCN2-F1
#
_cell.length_a   1.000
_cell.length_b   1.000
_cell.length_c   1.000
_cell.angle_alpha   90.00
_cell.angle_beta   90.00
_cell.angle_gamma   90.00
#
_symmetry.space_group_name_H-M   'P 1'
#
loop_
_entity.id
_entity.type
_entity.pdbx_description
1 polymer ?
#
loop_
_entity_poly.entity_id
_entity_poly.type
_entity_poly.pdbx_seq_one_letter_code
_entity_poly.pdbx_strand_id
1 'polypeptide(L)'
;MKPLLSAILLLCCSCHQYISSSPAQEEAAKTTTVVYTQQKDSAASKHPKTGKIGNPIDYNKEPTIKEVYVTTRDSIDFYEEADDKSARLGKLPYAEEVEVVQELNSWYGIKQRTQRKYKRNGEDIILWQWEKLFIKKEQTGDISQIKLNYKDLITTEDKKPLKKINIRFVTKDEYLAQKANAVNFIDTTTTIKKVKGKLRLPCQECKNKYITYIDSLAPKYDDNRIEHTYIGEIPFLNQYLISTTYYEDWDYTLIDKTTGKKVYLPASPYITPDKQHLIILFDNVWESITEFSLYSIEGTNKIKQVFSTTFTQWALVLDEKDREQVFMGSDGNLYAKVINVSVRWDQKGHYNPRGQYICISLK
;
A
#
# COMPACT_ATOMS: atom_id res chain seq x y z
N MET A 1 22.99 -51.72 17.73
CA MET A 1 22.91 -51.14 19.08
C MET A 1 23.18 -49.65 18.98
N LYS A 2 22.44 -48.85 19.74
CA LYS A 2 22.42 -47.37 19.74
C LYS A 2 23.82 -46.75 19.96
N PRO A 3 24.00 -45.51 19.51
CA PRO A 3 24.53 -44.47 20.39
C PRO A 3 23.59 -43.25 20.48
N LEU A 4 23.46 -42.71 21.70
CA LEU A 4 22.97 -41.35 22.00
C LEU A 4 24.18 -40.39 21.95
N LEU A 5 24.18 -39.26 21.25
CA LEU A 5 23.47 -37.97 21.40
C LEU A 5 24.09 -36.99 22.42
N SER A 6 24.60 -35.89 21.86
CA SER A 6 24.65 -34.48 22.31
C SER A 6 26.07 -33.91 22.32
N ALA A 7 26.34 -32.67 21.93
CA ALA A 7 25.62 -31.62 21.20
C ALA A 7 26.70 -30.54 20.96
N ILE A 8 26.94 -30.10 19.71
CA ILE A 8 27.73 -28.90 19.45
C ILE A 8 27.00 -28.10 18.37
N LEU A 9 26.55 -26.93 18.79
CA LEU A 9 25.98 -25.88 17.97
C LEU A 9 27.10 -25.30 17.10
N LEU A 10 26.97 -25.38 15.78
CA LEU A 10 27.85 -24.71 14.83
C LEU A 10 27.02 -23.75 13.99
N LEU A 11 27.34 -22.46 14.14
CA LEU A 11 26.91 -21.38 13.28
C LEU A 11 27.27 -21.69 11.82
N CYS A 12 26.35 -21.44 10.90
CA CYS A 12 26.68 -21.16 9.52
C CYS A 12 25.96 -19.90 9.05
N CYS A 13 26.78 -19.00 8.53
CA CYS A 13 26.46 -17.71 7.94
C CYS A 13 25.37 -17.77 6.85
N SER A 14 24.62 -16.69 6.73
CA SER A 14 24.25 -16.17 5.41
C SER A 14 24.25 -14.64 5.49
N CYS A 15 25.24 -14.03 4.84
CA CYS A 15 25.31 -12.61 4.57
C CYS A 15 24.08 -12.15 3.78
N HIS A 16 23.55 -10.96 4.05
CA HIS A 16 23.27 -9.92 3.06
C HIS A 16 23.38 -8.56 3.76
N GLN A 17 24.44 -7.83 3.44
CA GLN A 17 24.67 -6.45 3.82
C GLN A 17 24.04 -5.54 2.76
N TYR A 18 23.32 -4.50 3.19
CA TYR A 18 23.47 -3.17 2.59
C TYR A 18 23.43 -2.15 3.74
N ILE A 19 24.61 -1.71 4.15
CA ILE A 19 24.84 -0.52 4.97
C ILE A 19 25.26 0.58 4.00
N SER A 20 24.63 1.75 4.10
CA SER A 20 25.29 3.02 3.79
C SER A 20 25.05 3.95 4.98
N SER A 21 26.08 4.08 5.81
CA SER A 21 26.22 5.18 6.75
C SER A 21 27.64 5.72 6.62
N SER A 22 27.78 7.03 6.80
CA SER A 22 29.05 7.69 7.09
C SER A 22 28.81 8.81 8.10
N PRO A 23 29.85 9.20 8.85
CA PRO A 23 29.78 9.15 10.31
C PRO A 23 29.80 10.54 10.96
N ALA A 24 29.32 10.62 12.21
CA ALA A 24 29.68 11.69 13.13
C ALA A 24 29.56 11.19 14.57
N GLN A 25 30.40 11.79 15.42
CA GLN A 25 30.99 11.23 16.62
C GLN A 25 30.04 10.99 17.81
N GLU A 26 30.49 10.02 18.59
CA GLU A 26 30.06 9.58 19.90
C GLU A 26 30.25 10.68 20.97
N GLU A 27 29.20 10.99 21.73
CA GLU A 27 29.38 11.41 23.13
C GLU A 27 28.19 10.92 23.97
N ALA A 28 28.52 10.18 25.03
CA ALA A 28 27.61 9.43 25.86
C ALA A 28 26.87 10.32 26.88
N ALA A 29 25.58 10.07 27.12
CA ALA A 29 24.92 10.53 28.35
C ALA A 29 23.81 9.57 28.80
N LYS A 30 23.75 9.41 30.12
CA LYS A 30 23.13 8.34 30.89
C LYS A 30 21.60 8.37 30.86
N THR A 31 21.02 7.17 30.80
CA THR A 31 19.61 6.87 31.02
C THR A 31 19.22 7.18 32.47
N THR A 32 18.13 7.90 32.70
CA THR A 32 17.42 7.89 33.98
C THR A 32 15.92 7.88 33.73
N THR A 33 15.32 6.74 34.06
CA THR A 33 13.89 6.49 34.14
C THR A 33 13.26 7.40 35.17
N VAL A 34 12.26 8.21 34.80
CA VAL A 34 11.44 8.96 35.77
C VAL A 34 9.99 8.55 35.64
N VAL A 35 9.48 8.06 36.78
CA VAL A 35 8.13 7.62 37.06
C VAL A 35 7.18 8.82 37.06
N TYR A 36 6.03 8.70 36.40
CA TYR A 36 4.98 9.72 36.41
C TYR A 36 4.15 9.61 37.70
N THR A 37 4.27 10.61 38.58
CA THR A 37 3.26 10.88 39.62
C THR A 37 2.29 11.94 39.13
N GLN A 38 1.00 11.59 39.09
CA GLN A 38 -0.09 12.54 38.97
C GLN A 38 -0.14 13.38 40.25
N GLN A 39 -0.05 14.71 40.12
CA GLN A 39 -0.39 15.61 41.21
C GLN A 39 -1.56 16.49 40.79
N LYS A 40 -2.65 16.34 41.54
CA LYS A 40 -3.92 17.02 41.45
C LYS A 40 -3.84 18.18 42.44
N ASP A 41 -3.68 19.41 41.96
CA ASP A 41 -3.79 20.59 42.83
C ASP A 41 -4.74 21.63 42.24
N SER A 42 -5.84 21.77 42.98
CA SER A 42 -6.84 22.81 42.93
C SER A 42 -6.34 24.05 43.68
N ALA A 43 -6.26 25.20 43.01
CA ALA A 43 -6.35 26.50 43.68
C ALA A 43 -6.78 27.58 42.66
N ALA A 44 -7.90 28.23 42.97
CA ALA A 44 -8.47 29.31 42.20
C ALA A 44 -7.58 30.57 42.24
N SER A 45 -7.23 31.09 41.07
CA SER A 45 -6.69 32.44 40.89
C SER A 45 -7.35 33.10 39.68
N LYS A 46 -7.63 34.39 39.83
CA LYS A 46 -8.64 35.17 39.11
C LYS A 46 -8.39 35.21 37.59
N HIS A 47 -9.34 34.61 36.85
CA HIS A 47 -9.35 34.45 35.39
C HIS A 47 -9.77 35.71 34.62
N PRO A 48 -9.15 35.98 33.45
CA PRO A 48 -9.92 36.41 32.29
C PRO A 48 -10.76 35.22 31.78
N LYS A 49 -12.08 35.38 31.75
CA LYS A 49 -13.00 34.48 31.02
C LYS A 49 -12.69 34.68 29.52
N THR A 50 -12.07 33.82 28.72
CA THR A 50 -11.69 32.40 28.79
C THR A 50 -10.33 32.23 28.09
N GLY A 51 -9.31 31.71 28.79
CA GLY A 51 -7.99 31.37 28.22
C GLY A 51 -7.98 30.12 27.33
N LYS A 52 -8.93 30.00 26.39
CA LYS A 52 -8.96 28.92 25.40
C LYS A 52 -8.13 29.35 24.18
N ILE A 53 -7.15 28.53 23.81
CA ILE A 53 -6.30 28.74 22.63
C ILE A 53 -7.02 28.10 21.44
N GLY A 54 -7.24 28.87 20.37
CA GLY A 54 -7.96 28.40 19.19
C GLY A 54 -9.41 28.00 19.50
N ASN A 55 -9.95 27.09 18.71
CA ASN A 55 -11.34 26.64 18.78
C ASN A 55 -11.44 25.16 19.23
N PRO A 56 -11.04 24.81 20.47
CA PRO A 56 -10.89 23.43 20.89
C PRO A 56 -12.25 22.69 20.93
N ILE A 57 -12.25 21.46 20.43
CA ILE A 57 -13.38 20.52 20.49
C ILE A 57 -12.95 19.21 21.15
N ASP A 58 -13.91 18.51 21.74
CA ASP A 58 -13.73 17.13 22.17
C ASP A 58 -14.18 16.21 21.02
N TYR A 59 -13.21 15.54 20.38
CA TYR A 59 -13.43 14.71 19.19
C TYR A 59 -14.55 13.67 19.37
N ASN A 60 -14.64 13.08 20.57
CA ASN A 60 -15.60 12.02 20.87
C ASN A 60 -16.98 12.56 21.25
N LYS A 61 -17.08 13.84 21.62
CA LYS A 61 -18.36 14.47 22.01
C LYS A 61 -18.96 15.33 20.92
N GLU A 62 -18.16 15.80 19.97
CA GLU A 62 -18.64 16.59 18.85
C GLU A 62 -19.16 15.66 17.74
N PRO A 63 -20.47 15.61 17.48
CA PRO A 63 -21.03 14.69 16.49
C PRO A 63 -20.68 15.14 15.07
N THR A 64 -20.27 14.19 14.24
CA THR A 64 -20.08 14.43 12.80
C THR A 64 -21.44 14.46 12.11
N ILE A 65 -21.75 15.57 11.43
CA ILE A 65 -22.97 15.77 10.65
C ILE A 65 -22.89 14.99 9.34
N LYS A 66 -21.73 15.08 8.67
CA LYS A 66 -21.42 14.39 7.42
C LYS A 66 -19.92 14.43 7.17
N GLU A 67 -19.47 13.59 6.26
CA GLU A 67 -18.13 13.66 5.67
C GLU A 67 -18.22 14.29 4.28
N VAL A 68 -17.21 15.08 3.92
CA VAL A 68 -17.01 15.59 2.56
C VAL A 68 -15.55 15.44 2.19
N TYR A 69 -15.25 15.54 0.89
CA TYR A 69 -13.88 15.44 0.37
C TYR A 69 -13.45 16.76 -0.23
N VAL A 70 -12.16 17.09 -0.12
CA VAL A 70 -11.57 18.23 -0.83
C VAL A 70 -11.52 17.93 -2.32
N THR A 71 -12.22 18.72 -3.13
CA THR A 71 -12.34 18.48 -4.59
C THR A 71 -11.45 19.40 -5.42
N THR A 72 -10.85 20.43 -4.81
CA THR A 72 -9.87 21.29 -5.46
C THR A 72 -8.49 20.65 -5.50
N ARG A 73 -7.85 20.68 -6.67
CA ARG A 73 -6.51 20.10 -6.89
C ARG A 73 -5.40 20.86 -6.19
N ASP A 74 -5.55 22.18 -6.05
CA ASP A 74 -4.55 23.07 -5.46
C ASP A 74 -4.69 23.18 -3.94
N SER A 75 -5.19 22.12 -3.28
CA SER A 75 -5.60 22.09 -1.87
C SER A 75 -6.73 23.08 -1.53
N ILE A 76 -7.20 23.03 -0.29
CA ILE A 76 -8.15 23.99 0.28
C ILE A 76 -7.54 24.61 1.53
N ASP A 77 -7.80 25.89 1.75
CA ASP A 77 -7.39 26.59 2.96
C ASP A 77 -8.37 26.36 4.11
N PHE A 78 -7.83 26.17 5.30
CA PHE A 78 -8.64 26.15 6.52
C PHE A 78 -8.29 27.32 7.44
N TYR A 79 -9.34 27.81 8.10
CA TYR A 79 -9.38 29.10 8.76
C TYR A 79 -9.82 28.96 10.21
N GLU A 80 -9.41 29.92 11.04
CA GLU A 80 -9.82 29.97 12.44
C GLU A 80 -11.31 30.25 12.60
N GLU A 81 -11.87 31.16 11.79
CA GLU A 81 -13.29 31.51 11.78
C GLU A 81 -13.89 31.38 10.38
N ALA A 82 -15.23 31.36 10.29
CA ALA A 82 -15.97 31.33 9.03
C ALA A 82 -15.95 32.68 8.27
N ASP A 83 -14.76 33.24 8.10
CA ASP A 83 -14.48 34.54 7.47
C ASP A 83 -13.15 34.46 6.72
N ASP A 84 -13.13 34.92 5.47
CA ASP A 84 -11.94 34.97 4.62
C ASP A 84 -10.84 35.90 5.17
N LYS A 85 -11.23 36.82 6.06
CA LYS A 85 -10.31 37.72 6.76
C LYS A 85 -9.72 37.11 8.03
N SER A 86 -10.21 35.95 8.47
CA SER A 86 -9.69 35.29 9.65
C SER A 86 -8.33 34.65 9.41
N ALA A 87 -7.66 34.24 10.48
CA ALA A 87 -6.35 33.62 10.38
C ALA A 87 -6.42 32.33 9.57
N ARG A 88 -5.64 32.25 8.49
CA ARG A 88 -5.39 31.02 7.74
C ARG A 88 -4.38 30.17 8.49
N LEU A 89 -4.73 28.93 8.77
CA LEU A 89 -3.97 28.06 9.66
C LEU A 89 -3.23 26.94 8.90
N GLY A 90 -3.64 26.64 7.67
CA GLY A 90 -2.98 25.66 6.83
C GLY A 90 -3.78 25.33 5.59
N LYS A 91 -3.46 24.17 4.99
CA LYS A 91 -4.16 23.63 3.83
C LYS A 91 -4.47 22.14 4.00
N LEU A 92 -5.55 21.68 3.39
CA LEU A 92 -5.89 20.27 3.26
C LEU A 92 -5.72 19.84 1.79
N PRO A 93 -5.03 18.71 1.52
CA PRO A 93 -4.75 18.28 0.16
C PRO A 93 -6.01 17.84 -0.58
N TYR A 94 -5.90 17.72 -1.91
CA TYR A 94 -6.95 17.10 -2.73
C TYR A 94 -7.26 15.68 -2.22
N ALA A 95 -8.54 15.31 -2.27
CA ALA A 95 -9.05 14.02 -1.80
C ALA A 95 -8.94 13.77 -0.29
N GLU A 96 -8.53 14.78 0.50
CA GLU A 96 -8.64 14.70 1.96
C GLU A 96 -10.11 14.58 2.36
N GLU A 97 -10.41 13.58 3.18
CA GLU A 97 -11.71 13.42 3.83
C GLU A 97 -11.79 14.33 5.07
N VAL A 98 -12.90 15.04 5.22
CA VAL A 98 -13.11 15.94 6.36
C VAL A 98 -14.45 15.68 7.03
N GLU A 99 -14.40 15.55 8.36
CA GLU A 99 -15.58 15.41 9.21
C GLU A 99 -16.20 16.79 9.49
N VAL A 100 -17.40 17.04 8.97
CA VAL A 100 -18.15 18.28 9.17
C VAL A 100 -18.94 18.20 10.47
N VAL A 101 -18.76 19.20 11.33
CA VAL A 101 -19.48 19.35 12.61
C VAL A 101 -20.38 20.59 12.65
N GLN A 102 -20.27 21.47 11.66
CA GLN A 102 -21.11 22.64 11.54
C GLN A 102 -21.33 23.05 10.09
N GLU A 103 -22.58 23.36 9.74
CA GLU A 103 -22.94 23.92 8.45
C GLU A 103 -23.32 25.40 8.58
N LEU A 104 -22.59 26.26 7.87
CA LEU A 104 -22.91 27.68 7.72
C LEU A 104 -23.27 27.97 6.25
N ASN A 105 -23.51 29.21 5.84
CA ASN A 105 -23.93 29.48 4.47
C ASN A 105 -22.89 29.01 3.43
N SER A 106 -21.70 29.59 3.45
CA SER A 106 -20.59 29.27 2.52
C SER A 106 -19.46 28.46 3.15
N TRP A 107 -19.61 28.07 4.42
CA TRP A 107 -18.54 27.42 5.20
C TRP A 107 -18.99 26.11 5.85
N TYR A 108 -18.07 25.15 5.92
CA TYR A 108 -18.15 24.03 6.85
C TYR A 108 -17.23 24.29 8.03
N GLY A 109 -17.72 24.06 9.24
CA GLY A 109 -16.89 23.81 10.40
C GLY A 109 -16.51 22.33 10.44
N ILE A 110 -15.23 22.03 10.51
CA ILE A 110 -14.65 20.68 10.42
C ILE A 110 -13.87 20.33 11.68
N LYS A 111 -13.76 19.03 11.98
CA LYS A 111 -12.79 18.54 12.97
C LYS A 111 -11.41 18.51 12.34
N GLN A 112 -10.48 19.27 12.90
CA GLN A 112 -9.09 19.26 12.45
C GLN A 112 -8.15 19.11 13.64
N ARG A 113 -7.19 18.19 13.52
CA ARG A 113 -6.09 18.11 14.48
C ARG A 113 -5.05 19.16 14.12
N THR A 114 -4.77 20.07 15.05
CA THR A 114 -3.95 21.24 14.79
C THR A 114 -2.89 21.42 15.86
N GLN A 115 -1.73 21.88 15.43
CA GLN A 115 -0.61 22.26 16.29
C GLN A 115 -0.67 23.76 16.57
N ARG A 116 -0.68 24.14 17.85
CA ARG A 116 -0.60 25.54 18.29
C ARG A 116 0.67 25.75 19.10
N LYS A 117 1.35 26.87 18.84
CA LYS A 117 2.46 27.36 19.68
C LYS A 117 1.95 28.46 20.58
N TYR A 118 2.26 28.39 21.86
CA TYR A 118 1.92 29.46 22.81
C TYR A 118 2.93 29.53 23.94
N LYS A 119 2.96 30.68 24.62
CA LYS A 119 3.84 30.90 25.76
C LYS A 119 3.11 30.62 27.07
N ARG A 120 3.74 29.83 27.94
CA ARG A 120 3.30 29.64 29.33
C ARG A 120 4.50 29.85 30.24
N ASN A 121 4.38 30.78 31.18
CA ASN A 121 5.47 31.13 32.11
C ASN A 121 6.82 31.49 31.42
N GLY A 122 6.75 32.06 30.21
CA GLY A 122 7.94 32.43 29.43
C GLY A 122 8.51 31.34 28.53
N GLU A 123 8.03 30.10 28.64
CA GLU A 123 8.44 28.97 27.79
C GLU A 123 7.48 28.78 26.61
N ASP A 124 8.03 28.45 25.44
CA ASP A 124 7.26 28.07 24.26
C ASP A 124 6.78 26.62 24.40
N ILE A 125 5.46 26.44 24.39
CA ILE A 125 4.80 25.13 24.44
C ILE A 125 4.13 24.86 23.09
N ILE A 126 4.27 23.62 22.63
CA ILE A 126 3.56 23.08 21.48
C ILE A 126 2.40 22.23 21.99
N LEU A 127 1.18 22.56 21.59
CA LEU A 127 -0.02 21.79 21.90
C LEU A 127 -0.63 21.23 20.61
N TRP A 128 -0.87 19.93 20.61
CA TRP A 128 -1.70 19.26 19.62
C TRP A 128 -3.09 19.07 20.21
N GLN A 129 -4.10 19.65 19.57
CA GLN A 129 -5.49 19.52 20.00
C GLN A 129 -6.42 19.40 18.79
N TRP A 130 -7.61 18.86 19.02
CA TRP A 130 -8.69 18.90 18.05
C TRP A 130 -9.37 20.27 18.12
N GLU A 131 -9.53 20.90 16.98
CA GLU A 131 -10.21 22.18 16.85
C GLU A 131 -11.33 22.11 15.81
N LYS A 132 -12.35 22.95 16.00
CA LYS A 132 -13.31 23.28 14.95
C LYS A 132 -12.75 24.41 14.12
N LEU A 133 -12.36 24.10 12.89
CA LEU A 133 -11.83 25.05 11.91
C LEU A 133 -12.75 25.15 10.71
N PHE A 134 -12.58 26.15 9.86
CA PHE A 134 -13.53 26.45 8.79
C PHE A 134 -12.91 26.31 7.40
N ILE A 135 -13.66 25.70 6.49
CA ILE A 135 -13.31 25.55 5.08
C ILE A 135 -14.48 25.96 4.19
N LYS A 136 -14.19 26.33 2.94
CA LYS A 136 -15.22 26.71 1.96
C LYS A 136 -16.00 25.51 1.46
N LYS A 137 -17.34 25.58 1.50
CA LYS A 137 -18.21 24.49 1.02
C LYS A 137 -18.01 24.19 -0.46
N GLU A 138 -17.88 25.23 -1.28
CA GLU A 138 -17.80 25.14 -2.75
C GLU A 138 -16.55 24.40 -3.27
N GLN A 139 -15.53 24.23 -2.43
CA GLN A 139 -14.28 23.54 -2.73
C GLN A 139 -14.27 22.09 -2.19
N THR A 140 -15.43 21.61 -1.75
CA THR A 140 -15.62 20.25 -1.25
C THR A 140 -16.76 19.56 -1.99
N GLY A 141 -16.84 18.24 -1.88
CA GLY A 141 -17.89 17.48 -2.52
C GLY A 141 -17.96 16.04 -2.05
N ASP A 142 -18.75 15.27 -2.77
CA ASP A 142 -18.89 13.83 -2.55
C ASP A 142 -17.62 13.08 -3.02
N ILE A 143 -17.38 11.91 -2.44
CA ILE A 143 -16.29 10.98 -2.84
C ILE A 143 -16.27 10.75 -4.35
N SER A 144 -17.43 10.89 -5.01
CA SER A 144 -17.56 10.72 -6.46
C SER A 144 -16.86 11.72 -7.35
N GLN A 145 -16.54 12.87 -6.80
CA GLN A 145 -15.82 13.92 -7.48
C GLN A 145 -14.31 13.70 -7.42
N ILE A 146 -13.84 12.77 -6.58
CA ILE A 146 -12.45 12.38 -6.51
C ILE A 146 -12.12 11.48 -7.70
N LYS A 147 -11.17 11.95 -8.51
CA LYS A 147 -10.74 11.33 -9.76
C LYS A 147 -9.22 11.45 -9.87
N LEU A 148 -8.63 10.63 -10.70
CA LEU A 148 -7.24 10.74 -11.14
C LEU A 148 -7.17 11.61 -12.40
N ASN A 149 -6.10 12.38 -12.52
CA ASN A 149 -5.66 13.03 -13.75
C ASN A 149 -4.35 12.38 -14.26
N TYR A 150 -3.84 12.84 -15.40
CA TYR A 150 -2.63 12.27 -16.00
C TYR A 150 -1.39 12.43 -15.12
N LYS A 151 -1.23 13.57 -14.43
CA LYS A 151 -0.11 13.81 -13.50
C LYS A 151 -0.13 12.78 -12.37
N ASP A 152 -1.31 12.46 -11.84
CA ASP A 152 -1.47 11.46 -10.79
C ASP A 152 -1.02 10.08 -11.28
N LEU A 153 -1.38 9.70 -12.52
CA LEU A 153 -1.00 8.40 -13.09
C LEU A 153 0.52 8.19 -13.18
N ILE A 154 1.26 9.26 -13.50
CA ILE A 154 2.71 9.19 -13.73
C ILE A 154 3.54 9.64 -12.53
N THR A 155 2.92 10.01 -11.42
CA THR A 155 3.63 10.43 -10.21
C THR A 155 4.22 9.21 -9.52
N THR A 156 5.55 9.18 -9.44
CA THR A 156 6.30 8.12 -8.76
C THR A 156 7.00 8.64 -7.52
N GLU A 157 7.26 7.76 -6.56
CA GLU A 157 7.98 8.08 -5.32
C GLU A 157 9.37 8.68 -5.61
N ASP A 158 10.11 8.04 -6.53
CA ASP A 158 11.46 8.45 -6.92
C ASP A 158 11.47 9.62 -7.93
N LYS A 159 10.30 10.10 -8.35
CA LYS A 159 10.08 11.15 -9.36
C LYS A 159 10.84 10.90 -10.66
N LYS A 160 11.18 9.64 -10.97
CA LYS A 160 11.94 9.30 -12.18
C LYS A 160 11.02 9.25 -13.40
N PRO A 161 11.54 9.60 -14.59
CA PRO A 161 10.77 9.46 -15.81
C PRO A 161 10.47 7.98 -16.11
N LEU A 162 9.24 7.71 -16.53
CA LEU A 162 8.78 6.39 -16.98
C LEU A 162 9.39 6.03 -18.34
N LYS A 163 10.68 5.69 -18.35
CA LYS A 163 11.45 5.45 -19.60
C LYS A 163 11.01 4.19 -20.36
N LYS A 164 10.50 3.17 -19.65
CA LYS A 164 10.16 1.85 -20.22
C LYS A 164 8.67 1.62 -20.43
N ILE A 165 7.83 2.52 -19.94
CA ILE A 165 6.38 2.36 -20.02
C ILE A 165 5.69 3.68 -20.41
N ASN A 166 4.49 3.55 -20.94
CA ASN A 166 3.51 4.62 -21.10
C ASN A 166 2.24 4.25 -20.32
N ILE A 167 1.58 5.23 -19.70
CA ILE A 167 0.33 5.02 -18.96
C ILE A 167 -0.69 6.03 -19.46
N ARG A 168 -1.90 5.56 -19.78
CA ARG A 168 -3.02 6.43 -20.18
C ARG A 168 -4.33 5.94 -19.58
N PHE A 169 -5.29 6.85 -19.46
CA PHE A 169 -6.68 6.47 -19.24
C PHE A 169 -7.25 5.79 -20.48
N VAL A 170 -8.15 4.83 -20.23
CA VAL A 170 -8.95 4.17 -21.26
C VAL A 170 -10.43 4.24 -20.89
N THR A 171 -11.30 4.10 -21.87
CA THR A 171 -12.74 4.04 -21.61
C THR A 171 -13.10 2.68 -20.98
N LYS A 172 -14.26 2.62 -20.31
CA LYS A 172 -14.80 1.35 -19.81
C LYS A 172 -15.00 0.35 -20.95
N ASP A 173 -15.48 0.81 -22.11
CA ASP A 173 -15.74 -0.05 -23.26
C ASP A 173 -14.46 -0.62 -23.86
N GLU A 174 -13.41 0.19 -23.98
CA GLU A 174 -12.08 -0.27 -24.39
C GLU A 174 -11.52 -1.30 -23.40
N TYR A 175 -11.58 -1.03 -22.09
CA TYR A 175 -11.15 -1.97 -21.06
C TYR A 175 -11.91 -3.30 -21.15
N LEU A 176 -13.24 -3.27 -21.32
CA LEU A 176 -14.05 -4.49 -21.43
C LEU A 176 -13.78 -5.26 -22.73
N ALA A 177 -13.59 -4.56 -23.85
CA ALA A 177 -13.24 -5.18 -25.13
C ALA A 177 -11.89 -5.90 -25.05
N GLN A 178 -10.91 -5.31 -24.37
CA GLN A 178 -9.59 -5.93 -24.18
C GLN A 178 -9.65 -7.07 -23.15
N LYS A 179 -10.49 -6.96 -22.12
CA LYS A 179 -10.70 -8.02 -21.13
C LYS A 179 -11.25 -9.29 -21.77
N ALA A 180 -12.14 -9.16 -22.76
CA ALA A 180 -12.68 -10.31 -23.51
C ALA A 180 -11.61 -11.05 -24.32
N ASN A 181 -10.50 -10.39 -24.65
CA ASN A 181 -9.37 -10.94 -25.39
C ASN A 181 -8.11 -11.06 -24.50
N ALA A 182 -8.29 -11.12 -23.18
CA ALA A 182 -7.17 -11.22 -22.25
C ALA A 182 -6.42 -12.54 -22.44
N VAL A 183 -5.10 -12.48 -22.35
CA VAL A 183 -4.22 -13.66 -22.40
C VAL A 183 -3.74 -14.01 -21.00
N ASN A 184 -3.66 -15.31 -20.73
CA ASN A 184 -3.05 -15.84 -19.51
C ASN A 184 -2.19 -17.05 -19.89
N PHE A 185 -0.93 -17.03 -19.48
CA PHE A 185 0.04 -18.09 -19.77
C PHE A 185 0.28 -19.05 -18.59
N ILE A 186 -0.46 -18.86 -17.49
CA ILE A 186 -0.49 -19.79 -16.37
C ILE A 186 -1.47 -20.91 -16.73
N ASP A 187 -0.91 -22.08 -17.03
CA ASP A 187 -1.66 -23.31 -17.23
C ASP A 187 -2.07 -23.91 -15.88
N THR A 188 -3.37 -24.06 -15.67
CA THR A 188 -3.99 -24.60 -14.45
C THR A 188 -4.59 -26.00 -14.67
N THR A 189 -4.45 -26.57 -15.87
CA THR A 189 -5.02 -27.88 -16.22
C THR A 189 -4.36 -29.03 -15.47
N THR A 190 -3.05 -28.94 -15.26
CA THR A 190 -2.31 -29.87 -14.41
C THR A 190 -2.42 -29.42 -12.97
N THR A 191 -3.00 -30.25 -12.10
CA THR A 191 -3.08 -29.92 -10.65
C THR A 191 -2.14 -30.81 -9.85
N ILE A 192 -1.21 -30.22 -9.10
CA ILE A 192 -0.40 -30.93 -8.12
C ILE A 192 -1.06 -30.80 -6.75
N LYS A 193 -1.60 -31.92 -6.24
CA LYS A 193 -2.28 -31.93 -4.95
C LYS A 193 -1.30 -32.03 -3.79
N LYS A 194 -1.56 -31.26 -2.75
CA LYS A 194 -0.86 -31.34 -1.47
C LYS A 194 -1.25 -32.63 -0.74
N VAL A 195 -0.27 -33.31 -0.14
CA VAL A 195 -0.51 -34.52 0.66
C VAL A 195 0.05 -34.30 2.07
N LYS A 196 -0.83 -34.32 3.08
CA LYS A 196 -0.46 -34.11 4.50
C LYS A 196 0.40 -32.85 4.71
N GLY A 197 -0.03 -31.71 4.18
CA GLY A 197 0.69 -30.44 4.29
C GLY A 197 1.97 -30.34 3.45
N LYS A 198 2.25 -31.32 2.57
CA LYS A 198 3.45 -31.33 1.72
C LYS A 198 3.08 -31.17 0.26
N LEU A 199 3.58 -30.12 -0.37
CA LEU A 199 3.51 -29.90 -1.81
C LEU A 199 4.83 -30.37 -2.43
N ARG A 200 4.75 -31.36 -3.32
CA ARG A 200 5.92 -31.96 -3.98
C ARG A 200 5.89 -31.68 -5.47
N LEU A 201 6.83 -30.86 -5.93
CA LEU A 201 6.97 -30.46 -7.32
C LEU A 201 8.07 -31.32 -7.98
N PRO A 202 7.77 -32.09 -9.04
CA PRO A 202 8.79 -32.85 -9.77
C PRO A 202 9.90 -31.93 -10.28
N CYS A 203 11.16 -32.33 -10.07
CA CYS A 203 12.33 -31.58 -10.49
C CYS A 203 13.38 -32.53 -11.07
N GLN A 204 13.83 -32.28 -12.30
CA GLN A 204 14.64 -33.25 -13.05
C GLN A 204 16.04 -33.46 -12.45
N GLU A 205 16.71 -32.38 -12.06
CA GLU A 205 18.11 -32.38 -11.59
C GLU A 205 18.22 -32.26 -10.06
N CYS A 206 17.12 -32.00 -9.35
CA CYS A 206 17.12 -31.98 -7.90
C CYS A 206 17.49 -33.36 -7.32
N LYS A 207 18.26 -33.36 -6.23
CA LYS A 207 18.77 -34.56 -5.54
C LYS A 207 17.72 -35.66 -5.32
N ASN A 208 16.51 -35.27 -4.92
CA ASN A 208 15.41 -36.21 -4.62
C ASN A 208 14.37 -36.33 -5.74
N LYS A 209 14.64 -35.80 -6.94
CA LYS A 209 13.69 -35.64 -8.06
C LYS A 209 12.44 -34.80 -7.75
N TYR A 210 12.41 -34.16 -6.58
CA TYR A 210 11.35 -33.28 -6.12
C TYR A 210 11.90 -32.10 -5.37
N ILE A 211 11.18 -30.98 -5.46
CA ILE A 211 11.24 -29.87 -4.51
C ILE A 211 10.03 -30.04 -3.59
N THR A 212 10.26 -30.00 -2.28
CA THR A 212 9.21 -30.18 -1.29
C THR A 212 9.01 -28.89 -0.51
N TYR A 213 7.77 -28.42 -0.51
CA TYR A 213 7.27 -27.36 0.36
C TYR A 213 6.42 -27.99 1.46
N ILE A 214 6.60 -27.52 2.68
CA ILE A 214 5.91 -28.06 3.86
C ILE A 214 5.21 -26.89 4.51
N ASP A 215 3.89 -27.01 4.66
CA ASP A 215 3.12 -26.01 5.39
C ASP A 215 3.52 -26.01 6.87
N SER A 216 3.53 -24.83 7.45
CA SER A 216 3.50 -24.64 8.89
C SER A 216 2.07 -24.32 9.29
N LEU A 217 1.39 -25.31 9.89
CA LEU A 217 -0.01 -25.20 10.32
C LEU A 217 -0.12 -24.59 11.72
N ALA A 218 0.61 -23.51 11.98
CA ALA A 218 0.44 -22.73 13.20
C ALA A 218 -1.00 -22.19 13.30
N PRO A 219 -1.47 -21.80 14.51
CA PRO A 219 -2.79 -21.24 14.70
C PRO A 219 -3.12 -20.11 13.71
N LYS A 220 -4.42 -19.89 13.48
CA LYS A 220 -4.88 -18.75 12.69
C LYS A 220 -4.43 -17.48 13.44
N TYR A 221 -3.68 -16.61 12.76
CA TYR A 221 -3.04 -15.40 13.32
C TYR A 221 -1.69 -15.60 14.03
N ASP A 222 -0.96 -16.65 13.66
CA ASP A 222 0.44 -16.86 14.08
C ASP A 222 1.39 -16.51 12.94
N ASP A 223 2.40 -15.67 13.20
CA ASP A 223 3.45 -15.29 12.24
C ASP A 223 4.19 -16.49 11.64
N ASN A 224 4.21 -17.63 12.35
CA ASN A 224 4.82 -18.86 11.87
C ASN A 224 3.90 -19.67 10.97
N ARG A 225 2.67 -19.22 10.68
CA ARG A 225 1.77 -19.91 9.75
C ARG A 225 2.23 -19.66 8.32
N ILE A 226 2.49 -20.74 7.59
CA ILE A 226 2.96 -20.70 6.20
C ILE A 226 2.20 -21.75 5.42
N GLU A 227 1.53 -21.35 4.34
CA GLU A 227 0.80 -22.25 3.47
C GLU A 227 1.23 -22.09 2.01
N HIS A 228 1.60 -23.18 1.35
CA HIS A 228 2.02 -23.16 -0.04
C HIS A 228 0.93 -23.72 -0.96
N THR A 229 0.50 -22.92 -1.94
CA THR A 229 -0.54 -23.31 -2.90
C THR A 229 0.07 -23.40 -4.29
N TYR A 230 -0.11 -24.55 -4.95
CA TYR A 230 0.24 -24.69 -6.35
C TYR A 230 -0.79 -23.94 -7.19
N ILE A 231 -0.33 -22.98 -7.98
CA ILE A 231 -1.19 -22.14 -8.83
C ILE A 231 -1.30 -22.73 -10.23
N GLY A 232 -0.16 -23.18 -10.79
CA GLY A 232 -0.11 -23.71 -12.14
C GLY A 232 1.32 -23.81 -12.65
N GLU A 233 1.47 -23.89 -13.96
CA GLU A 233 2.76 -23.85 -14.63
C GLU A 233 2.75 -22.91 -15.83
N ILE A 234 3.93 -22.48 -16.25
CA ILE A 234 4.13 -21.67 -17.45
C ILE A 234 4.99 -22.51 -18.39
N PRO A 235 4.37 -23.30 -19.30
CA PRO A 235 5.07 -24.36 -20.02
C PRO A 235 6.27 -23.87 -20.84
N PHE A 236 6.13 -22.72 -21.50
CA PHE A 236 7.21 -22.17 -22.34
C PHE A 236 8.40 -21.66 -21.52
N LEU A 237 8.21 -21.39 -20.22
CA LEU A 237 9.29 -21.05 -19.28
C LEU A 237 9.84 -22.28 -18.54
N ASN A 238 9.27 -23.46 -18.77
CA ASN A 238 9.58 -24.66 -17.99
C ASN A 238 9.57 -24.40 -16.48
N GLN A 239 8.56 -23.66 -15.99
CA GLN A 239 8.47 -23.20 -14.61
C GLN A 239 7.10 -23.53 -13.98
N TYR A 240 7.12 -23.91 -12.70
CA TYR A 240 5.92 -23.90 -11.86
C TYR A 240 5.69 -22.50 -11.29
N LEU A 241 4.44 -22.19 -10.97
CA LEU A 241 4.05 -21.04 -10.15
C LEU A 241 3.38 -21.56 -8.87
N ILE A 242 3.89 -21.12 -7.73
CA ILE A 242 3.25 -21.31 -6.43
C ILE A 242 2.94 -19.96 -5.80
N SER A 243 1.92 -19.91 -4.96
CA SER A 243 1.70 -18.82 -4.00
C SER A 243 2.05 -19.32 -2.62
N THR A 244 2.68 -18.47 -1.81
CA THR A 244 2.87 -18.71 -0.38
C THR A 244 2.07 -17.68 0.39
N THR A 245 1.28 -18.14 1.36
CA THR A 245 0.53 -17.26 2.26
C THR A 245 1.13 -17.34 3.66
N TYR A 246 1.36 -16.18 4.25
CA TYR A 246 1.81 -15.97 5.62
C TYR A 246 0.68 -15.33 6.44
N TYR A 247 0.93 -15.03 7.72
CA TYR A 247 0.03 -14.12 8.44
C TYR A 247 0.16 -12.71 7.84
N GLU A 248 -0.96 -12.14 7.38
CA GLU A 248 -1.08 -10.79 6.79
C GLU A 248 -0.25 -10.53 5.51
N ASP A 249 0.38 -11.54 4.93
CA ASP A 249 1.22 -11.38 3.74
C ASP A 249 1.11 -12.57 2.79
N TRP A 250 1.47 -12.38 1.53
CA TRP A 250 1.58 -13.44 0.54
C TRP A 250 2.61 -13.10 -0.54
N ASP A 251 3.21 -14.13 -1.12
CA ASP A 251 4.10 -14.01 -2.26
C ASP A 251 3.78 -15.04 -3.35
N TYR A 252 4.47 -14.88 -4.48
CA TYR A 252 4.50 -15.85 -5.56
C TYR A 252 5.94 -16.28 -5.82
N THR A 253 6.14 -17.55 -6.17
CA THR A 253 7.44 -18.07 -6.55
C THR A 253 7.36 -18.81 -7.87
N LEU A 254 8.18 -18.40 -8.83
CA LEU A 254 8.47 -19.16 -10.03
C LEU A 254 9.59 -20.16 -9.76
N ILE A 255 9.41 -21.40 -10.20
CA ILE A 255 10.32 -22.50 -9.89
C ILE A 255 10.66 -23.26 -11.17
N ASP A 256 11.93 -23.24 -11.56
CA ASP A 256 12.42 -23.98 -12.73
C ASP A 256 12.24 -25.50 -12.53
N LYS A 257 11.56 -26.16 -13.48
CA LYS A 257 11.22 -27.60 -13.39
C LYS A 257 12.44 -28.51 -13.55
N THR A 258 13.55 -28.01 -14.07
CA THR A 258 14.77 -28.78 -14.28
C THR A 258 15.69 -28.69 -13.08
N THR A 259 16.05 -27.47 -12.69
CA THR A 259 17.08 -27.15 -11.69
C THR A 259 16.50 -26.85 -10.30
N GLY A 260 15.22 -26.47 -10.23
CA GLY A 260 14.58 -26.00 -9.01
C GLY A 260 14.97 -24.59 -8.58
N LYS A 261 15.65 -23.82 -9.44
CA LYS A 261 15.97 -22.41 -9.20
C LYS A 261 14.68 -21.61 -9.02
N LYS A 262 14.69 -20.70 -8.04
CA LYS A 262 13.54 -19.90 -7.64
C LYS A 262 13.68 -18.44 -8.09
N VAL A 263 12.57 -17.83 -8.44
CA VAL A 263 12.40 -16.37 -8.58
C VAL A 263 11.19 -15.97 -7.74
N TYR A 264 11.40 -15.10 -6.76
CA TYR A 264 10.36 -14.59 -5.87
C TYR A 264 9.72 -13.34 -6.48
N LEU A 265 8.41 -13.23 -6.37
CA LEU A 265 7.58 -12.17 -6.95
C LEU A 265 6.56 -11.71 -5.89
N PRO A 266 6.34 -10.40 -5.71
CA PRO A 266 5.40 -9.90 -4.71
C PRO A 266 3.92 -10.06 -5.14
N ALA A 267 3.65 -10.27 -6.43
CA ALA A 267 2.29 -10.49 -6.94
C ALA A 267 2.28 -11.48 -8.10
N SER A 268 1.08 -11.84 -8.56
CA SER A 268 0.91 -12.75 -9.69
C SER A 268 1.49 -12.14 -10.99
N PRO A 269 2.26 -12.91 -11.78
CA PRO A 269 2.87 -12.41 -13.01
C PRO A 269 1.88 -12.26 -14.17
N TYR A 270 2.04 -11.18 -14.94
CA TYR A 270 1.39 -10.98 -16.23
C TYR A 270 2.43 -11.06 -17.35
N ILE A 271 2.23 -11.96 -18.31
CA ILE A 271 3.20 -12.22 -19.39
C ILE A 271 2.67 -11.65 -20.69
N THR A 272 3.50 -10.88 -21.41
CA THR A 272 3.12 -10.30 -22.70
C THR A 272 2.91 -11.38 -23.77
N PRO A 273 2.05 -11.16 -24.78
CA PRO A 273 1.75 -12.14 -25.82
C PRO A 273 2.97 -12.64 -26.61
N ASP A 274 3.97 -11.78 -26.79
CA ASP A 274 5.25 -12.11 -27.45
C ASP A 274 6.18 -12.99 -26.59
N LYS A 275 5.80 -13.23 -25.32
CA LYS A 275 6.54 -14.01 -24.32
C LYS A 275 7.93 -13.46 -24.00
N GLN A 276 8.17 -12.17 -24.29
CA GLN A 276 9.46 -11.52 -24.04
C GLN A 276 9.50 -10.79 -22.70
N HIS A 277 8.34 -10.49 -22.10
CA HIS A 277 8.26 -9.70 -20.88
C HIS A 277 7.30 -10.31 -19.86
N LEU A 278 7.68 -10.13 -18.60
CA LEU A 278 6.85 -10.42 -17.42
C LEU A 278 6.69 -9.13 -16.63
N ILE A 279 5.45 -8.82 -16.27
CA ILE A 279 5.08 -7.62 -15.53
C ILE A 279 4.50 -8.04 -14.19
N ILE A 280 4.94 -7.36 -13.14
CA ILE A 280 4.36 -7.41 -11.80
C ILE A 280 3.77 -6.05 -11.50
N LEU A 281 2.52 -6.05 -11.06
CA LEU A 281 1.83 -4.89 -10.53
C LEU A 281 1.29 -5.28 -9.17
N PHE A 282 1.78 -4.66 -8.11
CA PHE A 282 1.51 -5.02 -6.73
C PHE A 282 0.99 -3.80 -5.96
N ASP A 283 -0.18 -3.90 -5.35
CA ASP A 283 -0.73 -2.86 -4.47
C ASP A 283 -0.31 -3.10 -3.02
N ASN A 284 0.63 -2.30 -2.53
CA ASN A 284 1.05 -2.33 -1.13
C ASN A 284 0.13 -1.41 -0.31
N VAL A 285 -0.87 -2.03 0.31
CA VAL A 285 -1.91 -1.35 1.09
C VAL A 285 -1.35 -0.62 2.31
N TRP A 286 -0.32 -1.19 2.94
CA TRP A 286 0.31 -0.65 4.15
C TRP A 286 1.03 0.66 3.89
N GLU A 287 1.74 0.73 2.76
CA GLU A 287 2.48 1.92 2.35
C GLU A 287 1.64 2.87 1.48
N SER A 288 0.43 2.46 1.09
CA SER A 288 -0.44 3.21 0.19
C SER A 288 0.26 3.54 -1.14
N ILE A 289 0.94 2.54 -1.70
CA ILE A 289 1.66 2.63 -2.96
C ILE A 289 1.30 1.46 -3.88
N THR A 290 1.50 1.66 -5.18
CA THR A 290 1.48 0.56 -6.16
C THR A 290 2.85 0.40 -6.80
N GLU A 291 3.42 -0.78 -6.68
CA GLU A 291 4.71 -1.14 -7.25
C GLU A 291 4.55 -1.76 -8.63
N PHE A 292 5.37 -1.32 -9.57
CA PHE A 292 5.47 -1.89 -10.90
C PHE A 292 6.87 -2.43 -11.12
N SER A 293 6.99 -3.68 -11.57
CA SER A 293 8.25 -4.28 -11.98
C SER A 293 8.12 -4.96 -13.34
N LEU A 294 9.08 -4.68 -14.22
CA LEU A 294 9.21 -5.25 -15.55
C LEU A 294 10.44 -6.13 -15.62
N TYR A 295 10.25 -7.35 -16.09
CA TYR A 295 11.29 -8.35 -16.29
C TYR A 295 11.38 -8.71 -17.77
N SER A 296 12.60 -8.86 -18.29
CA SER A 296 12.85 -9.53 -19.56
C SER A 296 12.85 -11.05 -19.37
N ILE A 297 12.34 -11.75 -20.38
CA ILE A 297 12.39 -13.19 -20.52
C ILE A 297 13.42 -13.51 -21.60
N GLU A 298 14.49 -14.21 -21.23
CA GLU A 298 15.57 -14.60 -22.13
C GLU A 298 15.64 -16.13 -22.25
N GLY A 299 15.34 -16.63 -23.46
CA GLY A 299 15.31 -18.08 -23.71
C GLY A 299 14.20 -18.77 -22.92
N THR A 300 14.49 -19.95 -22.37
CA THR A 300 13.47 -20.84 -21.82
C THR A 300 13.23 -20.69 -20.32
N ASN A 301 14.04 -19.97 -19.55
CA ASN A 301 13.88 -19.90 -18.09
C ASN A 301 14.60 -18.73 -17.39
N LYS A 302 15.18 -17.77 -18.14
CA LYS A 302 15.90 -16.64 -17.54
C LYS A 302 14.98 -15.44 -17.46
N ILE A 303 14.72 -15.01 -16.23
CA ILE A 303 13.91 -13.83 -15.92
C ILE A 303 14.82 -12.82 -15.24
N LYS A 304 14.87 -11.59 -15.76
CA LYS A 304 15.74 -10.53 -15.25
C LYS A 304 14.96 -9.23 -15.13
N GLN A 305 15.00 -8.59 -13.97
CA GLN A 305 14.37 -7.28 -13.78
C GLN A 305 15.11 -6.22 -14.60
N VAL A 306 14.37 -5.50 -15.43
CA VAL A 306 14.93 -4.46 -16.32
C VAL A 306 14.43 -3.06 -15.97
N PHE A 307 13.33 -2.95 -15.22
CA PHE A 307 12.79 -1.69 -14.76
C PHE A 307 11.84 -1.91 -13.57
N SER A 308 11.80 -0.96 -12.65
CA SER A 308 10.77 -0.88 -11.61
C SER A 308 10.52 0.57 -11.22
N THR A 309 9.33 0.82 -10.69
CA THR A 309 8.93 2.12 -10.13
C THR A 309 7.75 1.95 -9.17
N THR A 310 7.49 2.97 -8.36
CA THR A 310 6.47 2.98 -7.32
C THR A 310 5.56 4.18 -7.52
N PHE A 311 4.26 3.95 -7.69
CA PHE A 311 3.23 4.96 -7.84
C PHE A 311 2.58 5.29 -6.49
N THR A 312 2.34 6.57 -6.23
CA THR A 312 1.90 7.05 -4.90
C THR A 312 0.52 7.70 -4.90
N GLN A 313 -0.12 7.83 -6.07
CA GLN A 313 -1.37 8.59 -6.19
C GLN A 313 -2.58 7.71 -6.47
N TRP A 314 -2.36 6.45 -6.82
CA TRP A 314 -3.41 5.52 -7.18
C TRP A 314 -3.12 4.12 -6.67
N ALA A 315 -4.20 3.37 -6.43
CA ALA A 315 -4.20 1.99 -5.99
C ALA A 315 -5.06 1.12 -6.91
N LEU A 316 -4.90 -0.20 -6.83
CA LEU A 316 -5.70 -1.16 -7.58
C LEU A 316 -7.11 -1.27 -6.99
N VAL A 317 -8.10 -1.41 -7.86
CA VAL A 317 -9.48 -1.68 -7.44
C VAL A 317 -9.70 -3.19 -7.40
N LEU A 318 -10.22 -3.67 -6.28
CA LEU A 318 -10.61 -5.07 -6.11
C LEU A 318 -12.03 -5.33 -6.65
N ASP A 319 -12.32 -6.57 -7.03
CA ASP A 319 -13.68 -7.04 -7.31
C ASP A 319 -14.37 -7.57 -6.04
N GLU A 320 -15.62 -8.02 -6.19
CA GLU A 320 -16.43 -8.57 -5.07
C GLU A 320 -15.85 -9.84 -4.43
N LYS A 321 -14.78 -10.40 -4.99
CA LYS A 321 -14.06 -11.57 -4.48
C LYS A 321 -12.64 -11.20 -4.03
N ASP A 322 -12.40 -9.92 -3.76
CA ASP A 322 -11.11 -9.36 -3.35
C ASP A 322 -9.98 -9.61 -4.37
N ARG A 323 -10.32 -9.68 -5.66
CA ARG A 323 -9.34 -9.86 -6.73
C ARG A 323 -9.04 -8.55 -7.44
N GLU A 324 -7.76 -8.29 -7.67
CA GLU A 324 -7.31 -7.15 -8.46
C GLU A 324 -7.94 -7.16 -9.86
N GLN A 325 -8.43 -6.01 -10.31
CA GLN A 325 -9.04 -5.85 -11.63
C GLN A 325 -7.98 -5.54 -12.69
N VAL A 326 -6.99 -6.43 -12.82
CA VAL A 326 -5.83 -6.31 -13.73
C VAL A 326 -5.78 -7.51 -14.68
N PHE A 327 -5.39 -7.28 -15.93
CA PHE A 327 -5.17 -8.35 -16.92
C PHE A 327 -4.22 -7.92 -18.04
N MET A 328 -3.61 -8.90 -18.72
CA MET A 328 -2.83 -8.68 -19.94
C MET A 328 -3.75 -8.80 -21.16
N GLY A 329 -3.83 -7.76 -21.99
CA GLY A 329 -4.52 -7.82 -23.28
C GLY A 329 -3.72 -8.58 -24.33
N SER A 330 -4.41 -9.18 -25.31
CA SER A 330 -3.76 -9.80 -26.48
C SER A 330 -2.99 -8.80 -27.35
N ASP A 331 -3.25 -7.50 -27.18
CA ASP A 331 -2.55 -6.39 -27.83
C ASP A 331 -1.17 -6.08 -27.21
N GLY A 332 -0.79 -6.78 -26.14
CA GLY A 332 0.48 -6.59 -25.43
C GLY A 332 0.48 -5.50 -24.37
N ASN A 333 -0.69 -4.97 -24.02
CA ASN A 333 -0.82 -3.95 -22.97
C ASN A 333 -1.40 -4.53 -21.68
N LEU A 334 -0.95 -4.01 -20.54
CA LEU A 334 -1.54 -4.32 -19.25
C LEU A 334 -2.69 -3.34 -18.97
N TYR A 335 -3.86 -3.87 -18.63
CA TYR A 335 -5.04 -3.07 -18.30
C TYR A 335 -5.35 -3.23 -16.81
N ALA A 336 -5.66 -2.12 -16.16
CA ALA A 336 -6.00 -2.09 -14.74
C ALA A 336 -7.17 -1.13 -14.47
N LYS A 337 -7.98 -1.46 -13.47
CA LYS A 337 -8.90 -0.50 -12.86
C LYS A 337 -8.25 0.07 -11.61
N VAL A 338 -8.19 1.39 -11.52
CA VAL A 338 -7.46 2.13 -10.48
C VAL A 338 -8.33 3.20 -9.84
N ILE A 339 -7.99 3.57 -8.61
CA ILE A 339 -8.65 4.63 -7.85
C ILE A 339 -7.62 5.54 -7.22
N ASN A 340 -7.99 6.80 -6.92
CA ASN A 340 -7.12 7.65 -6.11
C ASN A 340 -6.92 7.03 -4.72
N VAL A 341 -5.65 6.97 -4.28
CA VAL A 341 -5.28 6.21 -3.08
C VAL A 341 -5.98 6.70 -1.81
N SER A 342 -6.24 8.00 -1.70
CA SER A 342 -6.91 8.61 -0.54
C SER A 342 -8.37 8.15 -0.37
N VAL A 343 -8.98 7.62 -1.43
CA VAL A 343 -10.38 7.15 -1.41
C VAL A 343 -10.49 5.66 -1.75
N ARG A 344 -9.41 4.89 -1.51
CA ARG A 344 -9.38 3.43 -1.72
C ARG A 344 -10.39 2.70 -0.84
N TRP A 345 -10.70 3.26 0.32
CA TRP A 345 -11.71 2.78 1.26
C TRP A 345 -12.97 3.63 1.11
N ASP A 346 -14.13 3.00 1.28
CA ASP A 346 -15.38 3.71 1.48
C ASP A 346 -15.54 4.11 2.96
N GLN A 347 -16.59 4.88 3.24
CA GLN A 347 -16.90 5.37 4.59
C GLN A 347 -17.19 4.27 5.61
N LYS A 348 -17.40 3.02 5.17
CA LYS A 348 -17.61 1.85 6.02
C LYS A 348 -16.32 1.06 6.24
N GLY A 349 -15.20 1.52 5.70
CA GLY A 349 -13.91 0.84 5.74
C GLY A 349 -13.82 -0.34 4.77
N HIS A 350 -14.73 -0.46 3.81
CA HIS A 350 -14.65 -1.48 2.76
C HIS A 350 -13.90 -0.97 1.55
N TYR A 351 -13.38 -1.87 0.72
CA TYR A 351 -12.79 -1.50 -0.56
C TYR A 351 -13.79 -0.73 -1.43
N ASN A 352 -13.35 0.41 -1.95
CA ASN A 352 -14.16 1.24 -2.81
C ASN A 352 -14.17 0.66 -4.24
N PRO A 353 -15.31 0.17 -4.76
CA PRO A 353 -15.36 -0.47 -6.07
C PRO A 353 -15.34 0.55 -7.23
N ARG A 354 -15.33 1.85 -6.93
CA ARG A 354 -15.24 2.90 -7.95
C ARG A 354 -13.85 2.90 -8.58
N GLY A 355 -13.72 3.53 -9.74
CA GLY A 355 -12.40 3.70 -10.34
C GLY A 355 -12.44 4.19 -11.77
N GLN A 356 -11.26 4.48 -12.28
CA GLN A 356 -10.95 4.76 -13.67
C GLN A 356 -10.17 3.59 -14.25
N TYR A 357 -10.18 3.47 -15.57
CA TYR A 357 -9.48 2.40 -16.27
C TYR A 357 -8.21 2.97 -16.88
N ILE A 358 -7.12 2.23 -16.76
CA ILE A 358 -5.83 2.59 -17.35
C ILE A 358 -5.28 1.46 -18.22
N CYS A 359 -4.42 1.85 -19.14
CA CYS A 359 -3.62 0.98 -19.97
C CYS A 359 -2.15 1.35 -19.76
N ILE A 360 -1.33 0.34 -19.49
CA ILE A 360 0.13 0.43 -19.36
C ILE A 360 0.75 -0.31 -20.56
N SER A 361 1.47 0.42 -21.39
CA SER A 361 2.16 -0.09 -22.58
C SER A 361 3.67 -0.07 -22.37
N LEU A 362 4.38 -1.05 -22.92
CA LEU A 362 5.84 -1.02 -22.99
C LEU A 362 6.31 -0.06 -24.09
N LYS A 363 7.49 0.55 -23.92
CA LYS A 363 8.11 1.48 -24.88
C LYS A 363 9.22 0.85 -25.70
#